data_AF-A0A537KRY3-F1
#
_entry.id   AF-A0A537KRY3-F1
#
_cell.length_a   1.000
_cell.length_b   1.000
_cell.length_c   1.000
_cell.angle_alpha   90.00
_cell.angle_beta   90.00
_cell.angle_gamma   90.00
#
_symmetry.space_group_name_H-M   'P 1'
#
loop_
_entity.id
_entity.type
_entity.pdbx_description
1 polymer ?
#
loop_
_entity_poly.entity_id
_entity_poly.type
_entity_poly.pdbx_seq_one_letter_code
_entity_poly.pdbx_strand_id
1 'polypeptide(L)'
;IAGVSWRDDISGVPVGLRLTVHGIAAAITLWGLGYWRIVALPVFGELSLGWIGVPLTFFWIVGLINAINFMDGIDGITGGQAVVATSAWTVVGWLMREPTVSTLSILLASSSLGFLVHNWPPGRVFMGDVGSAFLGYSLSVLPLFITPIPTWSAVTAALVVWPFVFDTGFTFLR
;
A
#
# COMPACT_ATOMS: atom_id res chain seq x y z
N ILE A 1 0.09 -9.92 8.78
CA ILE A 1 -1.02 -9.44 7.92
C ILE A 1 -1.63 -10.61 7.16
N ALA A 2 -0.98 -11.17 6.13
CA ALA A 2 -1.53 -12.30 5.36
C ALA A 2 -2.08 -13.46 6.23
N GLY A 3 -1.40 -13.84 7.32
CA GLY A 3 -1.88 -14.90 8.22
C GLY A 3 -3.17 -14.56 8.99
N VAL A 4 -3.39 -13.31 9.41
CA VAL A 4 -4.67 -12.93 10.06
C VAL A 4 -5.78 -12.84 9.02
N SER A 5 -5.47 -12.31 7.85
CA SER A 5 -6.41 -12.22 6.73
C SER A 5 -6.83 -13.60 6.21
N TRP A 6 -5.93 -14.58 6.19
CA TRP A 6 -6.25 -15.95 5.79
C TRP A 6 -7.22 -16.61 6.77
N ARG A 7 -7.04 -16.34 8.06
CA ARG A 7 -7.99 -16.78 9.08
C ARG A 7 -9.34 -16.06 8.93
N ASP A 8 -9.34 -14.79 8.54
CA ASP A 8 -10.54 -14.01 8.25
C ASP A 8 -11.33 -14.64 7.09
N ASP A 9 -10.66 -14.92 5.97
CA ASP A 9 -11.25 -15.57 4.79
C ASP A 9 -11.89 -16.94 5.11
N ILE A 10 -11.32 -17.72 6.04
CA ILE A 10 -11.82 -19.06 6.39
C ILE A 10 -12.92 -19.03 7.45
N SER A 11 -12.73 -18.24 8.51
CA SER A 11 -13.50 -18.38 9.75
C SER A 11 -14.13 -17.08 10.26
N GLY A 12 -13.84 -15.96 9.60
CA GLY A 12 -14.15 -14.63 10.10
C GLY A 12 -13.30 -14.27 11.32
N VAL A 13 -12.85 -13.02 11.38
CA VAL A 13 -12.06 -12.47 12.47
C VAL A 13 -12.72 -11.19 12.96
N PRO A 14 -12.79 -10.94 14.28
CA PRO A 14 -13.30 -9.67 14.78
C PRO A 14 -12.50 -8.50 14.24
N VAL A 15 -13.19 -7.45 13.78
CA VAL A 15 -12.58 -6.23 13.21
C VAL A 15 -11.50 -5.66 14.12
N GLY A 16 -11.73 -5.65 15.45
CA GLY A 16 -10.74 -5.19 16.43
C GLY A 16 -9.43 -5.98 16.40
N LEU A 17 -9.47 -7.31 16.22
CA LEU A 17 -8.26 -8.13 16.12
C LEU A 17 -7.53 -7.85 14.80
N ARG A 18 -8.25 -7.74 13.69
CA ARG A 18 -7.67 -7.41 12.38
C ARG A 18 -6.95 -6.05 12.40
N LEU A 19 -7.64 -5.01 12.89
CA LEU A 19 -7.06 -3.67 13.05
C LEU A 19 -5.87 -3.66 14.01
N THR A 20 -5.92 -4.44 15.10
CA THR A 20 -4.79 -4.57 16.03
C THR A 20 -3.57 -5.16 15.33
N VAL A 21 -3.73 -6.21 14.54
CA VAL A 21 -2.63 -6.81 13.78
C VAL A 21 -2.07 -5.85 12.73
N HIS A 22 -2.92 -5.08 12.04
CA HIS A 22 -2.49 -4.05 11.09
C HIS A 22 -1.71 -2.93 11.79
N GLY A 23 -2.19 -2.48 12.97
CA GLY A 23 -1.51 -1.48 13.80
C GLY A 23 -0.17 -1.96 14.34
N ILE A 24 -0.08 -3.21 14.82
CA ILE A 24 1.20 -3.81 15.26
C ILE A 24 2.17 -3.89 14.09
N ALA A 25 1.71 -4.33 12.91
CA ALA A 25 2.56 -4.38 11.72
C ALA A 25 3.09 -2.99 11.36
N ALA A 26 2.23 -1.97 11.33
CA ALA A 26 2.64 -0.59 11.10
C ALA A 26 3.68 -0.11 12.14
N ALA A 27 3.45 -0.37 13.43
CA ALA A 27 4.38 0.01 14.49
C ALA A 27 5.76 -0.66 14.33
N ILE A 28 5.79 -1.95 13.98
CA ILE A 28 7.04 -2.68 13.67
C ILE A 28 7.74 -2.06 12.46
N THR A 29 7.00 -1.72 11.40
CA THR A 29 7.56 -1.04 10.23
C THR A 29 8.17 0.31 10.60
N LEU A 30 7.47 1.13 11.39
CA LEU A 30 7.97 2.43 11.84
C LEU A 30 9.23 2.30 12.70
N TRP A 31 9.30 1.24 13.52
CA TRP A 31 10.49 0.97 14.33
C TRP A 31 11.69 0.54 13.49
N GLY A 32 11.48 -0.26 12.44
CA GLY A 32 12.55 -0.78 11.58
C GLY A 32 13.00 0.14 10.44
N LEU A 33 12.06 0.81 9.77
CA LEU A 33 12.31 1.64 8.59
C LEU A 33 12.18 3.14 8.86
N GLY A 34 11.68 3.52 10.04
CA GLY A 34 11.40 4.91 10.37
C GLY A 34 10.08 5.42 9.79
N TYR A 35 9.95 6.74 9.73
CA TYR A 35 8.75 7.45 9.32
C TYR A 35 9.14 8.69 8.50
N TRP A 36 8.17 9.29 7.81
CA TRP A 36 8.41 10.49 7.02
C TRP A 36 8.66 11.70 7.92
N ARG A 37 9.89 12.20 7.93
CA ARG A 37 10.27 13.40 8.69
C ARG A 37 10.12 14.68 7.88
N ILE A 38 10.22 14.57 6.56
CA ILE A 38 10.16 15.67 5.60
C ILE A 38 9.29 15.20 4.44
N VAL A 39 8.45 16.08 3.92
CA VAL A 39 7.69 15.89 2.69
C VAL A 39 7.97 17.08 1.79
N ALA A 40 8.51 16.88 0.58
CA ALA A 40 8.54 17.96 -0.39
C ALA A 40 7.23 18.00 -1.15
N LEU A 41 6.58 19.14 -1.06
CA LEU A 41 5.37 19.45 -1.78
C LEU A 41 5.75 20.04 -3.13
N PRO A 42 5.05 19.65 -4.22
CA PRO A 42 5.22 20.34 -5.49
C PRO A 42 4.96 21.83 -5.28
N VAL A 43 5.86 22.67 -5.80
CA VAL A 43 5.79 24.14 -5.74
C VAL A 43 6.06 24.75 -4.35
N PHE A 44 5.66 24.11 -3.25
CA PHE A 44 5.79 24.66 -1.89
C PHE A 44 7.09 24.30 -1.14
N GLY A 45 7.92 23.44 -1.73
CA GLY A 45 9.21 23.06 -1.15
C GLY A 45 9.08 22.01 -0.04
N GLU A 46 10.12 21.91 0.79
CA GLU A 46 10.19 20.90 1.86
C GLU A 46 9.44 21.34 3.13
N LEU A 47 8.50 20.51 3.57
CA LEU A 47 7.81 20.66 4.85
C LEU A 47 8.40 19.66 5.86
N SER A 48 8.92 20.17 6.98
CA SER A 48 9.33 19.32 8.10
C SER A 48 8.11 18.88 8.90
N LEU A 49 7.88 17.58 8.97
CA LEU A 49 6.79 16.97 9.74
C LEU A 49 7.17 16.77 11.21
N GLY A 50 8.46 16.62 11.52
CA GLY A 50 8.91 16.28 12.87
C GLY A 50 8.18 15.05 13.42
N TRP A 51 7.69 15.14 14.65
CA TRP A 51 6.95 14.05 15.30
C TRP A 51 5.58 13.75 14.68
N ILE A 52 4.98 14.68 13.92
CA ILE A 52 3.71 14.45 13.22
C ILE A 52 3.88 13.39 12.11
N GLY A 53 5.11 13.20 11.64
CA GLY A 53 5.44 12.12 10.70
C GLY A 53 5.10 10.72 11.21
N VAL A 54 5.18 10.50 12.53
CA VAL A 54 4.86 9.21 13.15
C VAL A 54 3.39 8.82 12.96
N PRO A 55 2.39 9.60 13.46
CA PRO A 55 1.00 9.26 13.23
C PRO A 55 0.64 9.30 11.75
N LEU A 56 1.22 10.20 10.95
CA LEU A 56 0.96 10.26 9.51
C LEU A 56 1.34 8.95 8.81
N THR A 57 2.58 8.47 9.01
CA THR A 57 3.03 7.21 8.40
C THR A 57 2.29 6.00 8.98
N PHE A 58 1.95 6.01 10.26
CA PHE A 58 1.15 4.94 10.87
C PHE A 58 -0.25 4.83 10.22
N PHE A 59 -0.98 5.94 10.12
CA PHE A 59 -2.30 5.96 9.50
C PHE A 59 -2.22 5.75 7.98
N TRP A 60 -1.13 6.13 7.32
CA TRP A 60 -0.88 5.78 5.93
C TRP A 60 -0.84 4.25 5.73
N ILE A 61 -0.07 3.53 6.55
CA ILE A 61 0.04 2.06 6.44
C ILE A 61 -1.31 1.41 6.75
N VAL A 62 -1.89 1.70 7.92
CA VAL A 62 -3.15 1.07 8.35
C VAL A 62 -4.28 1.46 7.41
N GLY A 63 -4.35 2.72 6.99
CA GLY A 63 -5.35 3.23 6.05
C GLY A 63 -5.27 2.55 4.71
N LEU A 64 -4.07 2.45 4.10
CA LEU A 64 -3.92 1.86 2.78
C LEU A 64 -4.22 0.36 2.75
N ILE A 65 -3.86 -0.37 3.82
CA ILE A 65 -4.26 -1.79 3.96
C ILE A 65 -5.78 -1.95 3.86
N ASN A 66 -6.52 -1.15 4.62
CA ASN A 66 -7.99 -1.25 4.66
C ASN A 66 -8.65 -0.65 3.41
N ALA A 67 -8.06 0.39 2.80
CA ALA A 67 -8.57 1.00 1.57
C ALA A 67 -8.51 0.04 0.38
N ILE A 68 -7.38 -0.64 0.19
CA ILE A 68 -7.25 -1.63 -0.89
C ILE A 68 -8.18 -2.82 -0.65
N ASN A 69 -8.29 -3.30 0.60
CA ASN A 69 -9.23 -4.36 0.96
C ASN A 69 -10.69 -3.95 0.69
N PHE A 70 -11.07 -2.70 0.98
CA PHE A 70 -12.41 -2.18 0.72
C PHE A 70 -12.75 -2.14 -0.79
N MET A 71 -11.77 -1.87 -1.65
CA MET A 71 -11.97 -1.79 -3.10
C MET A 71 -11.95 -3.14 -3.82
N ASP A 72 -11.50 -4.21 -3.15
CA ASP A 72 -11.41 -5.56 -3.69
C ASP A 72 -12.77 -6.28 -3.76
N GLY A 73 -13.75 -5.64 -4.39
CA GLY A 73 -15.11 -6.18 -4.59
C GLY A 73 -15.55 -6.26 -6.06
N ILE A 74 -14.73 -5.78 -6.99
CA ILE A 74 -15.04 -5.76 -8.43
C ILE A 74 -13.90 -6.42 -9.20
N ASP A 75 -14.25 -7.41 -10.03
CA ASP A 75 -13.32 -8.14 -10.89
C ASP A 75 -12.42 -7.21 -11.71
N GLY A 76 -11.11 -7.44 -11.63
CA GLY A 76 -10.08 -6.75 -12.39
C GLY A 76 -9.69 -5.36 -11.89
N ILE A 77 -10.46 -4.71 -11.02
CA ILE A 77 -10.15 -3.34 -10.56
C ILE A 77 -8.90 -3.33 -9.67
N THR A 78 -8.94 -4.03 -8.53
CA THR A 78 -7.81 -4.04 -7.59
C THR A 78 -6.56 -4.66 -8.22
N GLY A 79 -6.72 -5.76 -8.96
CA GLY A 79 -5.61 -6.39 -9.69
C GLY A 79 -4.98 -5.46 -10.74
N GLY A 80 -5.81 -4.77 -11.53
CA GLY A 80 -5.34 -3.82 -12.55
C GLY A 80 -4.60 -2.63 -11.94
N GLN A 81 -5.17 -2.01 -10.91
CA GLN A 81 -4.53 -0.91 -10.19
C GLN A 81 -3.24 -1.35 -9.50
N ALA A 82 -3.21 -2.56 -8.92
CA ALA A 82 -2.00 -3.13 -8.31
C ALA A 82 -0.86 -3.31 -9.33
N VAL A 83 -1.15 -3.82 -10.54
CA VAL A 83 -0.15 -3.95 -11.61
C VAL A 83 0.44 -2.60 -11.99
N VAL A 84 -0.40 -1.58 -12.19
CA VAL A 84 0.06 -0.22 -12.52
C VAL A 84 0.90 0.36 -11.40
N ALA A 85 0.41 0.31 -10.16
CA ALA A 85 1.08 0.90 -9.01
C ALA A 85 2.45 0.25 -8.72
N THR A 86 2.51 -1.07 -8.76
CA THR A 86 3.75 -1.82 -8.53
C THR A 86 4.74 -1.69 -9.69
N SER A 87 4.27 -1.56 -10.92
CA SER A 87 5.13 -1.22 -12.08
C SER A 87 5.74 0.18 -11.93
N ALA A 88 4.95 1.17 -11.50
CA ALA A 88 5.45 2.51 -11.22
C ALA A 88 6.52 2.48 -10.11
N TRP A 89 6.29 1.74 -9.02
CA TRP A 89 7.28 1.53 -7.97
C TRP A 89 8.57 0.85 -8.46
N THR A 90 8.49 0.00 -9.47
CA THR A 90 9.67 -0.61 -10.09
C THR A 90 10.53 0.43 -10.77
N VAL A 91 9.89 1.31 -11.57
CA VAL A 91 10.57 2.43 -12.22
C VAL A 91 11.17 3.36 -11.18
N VAL A 92 10.43 3.71 -10.12
CA VAL A 92 10.94 4.53 -9.02
C VAL A 92 12.15 3.88 -8.35
N GLY A 93 12.08 2.59 -8.03
CA GLY A 93 13.21 1.87 -7.42
C GLY A 93 14.47 1.91 -8.30
N TRP A 94 14.33 1.77 -9.62
CA TRP A 94 15.46 1.91 -10.55
C TRP A 94 16.01 3.34 -10.62
N LEU A 95 15.13 4.34 -10.72
CA LEU A 95 15.53 5.76 -10.77
C LEU A 95 16.26 6.20 -9.49
N MET A 96 15.79 5.72 -8.34
CA MET A 96 16.36 6.03 -7.02
C MET A 96 17.56 5.14 -6.67
N ARG A 97 17.92 4.18 -7.53
CA ARG A 97 18.97 3.16 -7.29
C ARG A 97 18.75 2.39 -5.97
N GLU A 98 17.49 2.08 -5.67
CA GLU A 98 17.07 1.29 -4.50
C GLU A 98 16.69 -0.15 -4.95
N PRO A 99 17.60 -1.13 -4.82
CA PRO A 99 17.39 -2.50 -5.29
C PRO A 99 16.23 -3.19 -4.57
N THR A 100 16.05 -2.88 -3.29
CA THR A 100 14.96 -3.47 -2.48
C THR A 100 13.61 -3.05 -3.03
N VAL A 101 13.40 -1.75 -3.29
CA VAL A 101 12.14 -1.24 -3.86
C VAL A 101 11.89 -1.87 -5.22
N SER A 102 12.86 -1.81 -6.13
CA SER A 102 12.70 -2.32 -7.49
C SER A 102 12.46 -3.83 -7.57
N THR A 103 13.15 -4.61 -6.73
CA THR A 103 13.00 -6.08 -6.68
C THR A 103 11.65 -6.47 -6.09
N LEU A 104 11.25 -5.87 -4.97
CA LEU A 104 9.95 -6.18 -4.37
C LEU A 104 8.80 -5.77 -5.28
N SER A 105 8.88 -4.59 -5.90
CA SER A 105 7.83 -4.09 -6.75
C SER A 105 7.69 -4.86 -8.07
N ILE A 106 8.77 -5.33 -8.70
CA ILE A 106 8.67 -6.15 -9.92
C ILE A 106 8.06 -7.52 -9.63
N LEU A 107 8.37 -8.11 -8.47
CA LEU A 107 7.74 -9.36 -8.01
C LEU A 107 6.25 -9.16 -7.73
N LEU A 108 5.88 -8.04 -7.10
CA LEU A 108 4.48 -7.69 -6.87
C LEU A 108 3.74 -7.40 -8.19
N ALA A 109 4.38 -6.73 -9.16
CA ALA A 109 3.81 -6.47 -10.47
C ALA A 109 3.56 -7.78 -11.24
N SER A 110 4.54 -8.68 -11.23
CA SER A 110 4.46 -9.96 -11.94
C SER A 110 3.42 -10.90 -11.31
N SER A 111 3.36 -10.97 -9.98
CA SER A 111 2.34 -11.76 -9.26
C SER A 111 0.94 -11.16 -9.42
N SER A 112 0.79 -9.83 -9.34
CA SER A 112 -0.48 -9.15 -9.57
C SER A 112 -0.95 -9.32 -11.02
N LEU A 113 -0.03 -9.33 -11.99
CA LEU A 113 -0.36 -9.58 -13.40
C LEU A 113 -0.84 -11.01 -13.61
N GLY A 114 -0.16 -12.00 -13.00
CA GLY A 114 -0.60 -13.40 -13.03
C GLY A 114 -1.99 -13.58 -12.40
N PHE A 115 -2.24 -12.93 -11.26
CA PHE A 115 -3.56 -12.88 -10.63
C PHE A 115 -4.61 -12.24 -11.54
N LEU A 116 -4.29 -11.08 -12.13
CA LEU A 116 -5.19 -10.30 -12.96
C LEU A 116 -5.69 -11.09 -14.18
N VAL A 117 -4.85 -11.94 -14.78
CA VAL A 117 -5.27 -12.83 -15.88
C VAL A 117 -6.41 -13.77 -15.47
N HIS A 118 -6.44 -14.19 -14.20
CA HIS A 118 -7.48 -15.07 -13.66
C HIS A 118 -8.67 -14.31 -13.05
N ASN A 119 -8.46 -13.08 -12.61
CA ASN A 119 -9.49 -12.22 -12.03
C ASN A 119 -10.14 -11.27 -13.05
N TRP A 120 -9.64 -11.21 -14.30
CA TRP A 120 -10.21 -10.38 -15.35
C TRP A 120 -11.67 -10.78 -15.65
N PRO A 121 -12.60 -9.82 -15.82
CA PRO A 121 -14.01 -10.11 -16.02
C PRO A 121 -14.28 -11.07 -17.19
N PRO A 122 -15.04 -12.18 -17.00
CA PRO A 122 -15.58 -12.67 -15.73
C PRO A 122 -14.52 -13.39 -14.86
N GLY A 123 -14.32 -12.92 -13.62
CA GLY A 123 -13.28 -13.40 -12.72
C GLY A 123 -13.49 -14.85 -12.28
N ARG A 124 -12.40 -15.61 -12.22
CA ARG A 124 -12.38 -17.03 -11.81
C ARG A 124 -11.81 -17.25 -10.41
N VAL A 125 -11.01 -16.29 -9.94
CA VAL A 125 -10.33 -16.33 -8.65
C VAL A 125 -10.51 -14.96 -8.00
N PHE A 126 -10.84 -14.95 -6.71
CA PHE A 126 -10.92 -13.73 -5.90
C PHE A 126 -9.59 -13.49 -5.19
N MET A 127 -9.24 -12.23 -4.99
CA MET A 127 -8.02 -11.85 -4.27
C MET A 127 -8.15 -12.12 -2.76
N GLY A 128 -9.34 -11.89 -2.21
CA GLY A 128 -9.65 -12.13 -0.80
C GLY A 128 -8.93 -11.17 0.14
N ASP A 129 -9.19 -11.31 1.44
CA ASP A 129 -8.57 -10.44 2.43
C ASP A 129 -7.06 -10.69 2.51
N VAL A 130 -6.60 -11.92 2.20
CA VAL A 130 -5.17 -12.26 2.17
C VAL A 130 -4.42 -11.42 1.16
N GLY A 131 -4.86 -11.42 -0.10
CA GLY A 131 -4.15 -10.76 -1.18
C GLY A 131 -4.25 -9.24 -1.07
N SER A 132 -5.45 -8.73 -0.79
CA SER A 132 -5.70 -7.29 -0.74
C SER A 132 -5.00 -6.61 0.44
N ALA A 133 -5.04 -7.21 1.64
CA ALA A 133 -4.33 -6.66 2.80
C ALA A 133 -2.80 -6.75 2.65
N PHE A 134 -2.30 -7.84 2.04
CA PHE A 134 -0.86 -7.98 1.73
C PHE A 134 -0.40 -6.92 0.72
N LEU A 135 -1.17 -6.68 -0.34
CA LEU A 135 -0.86 -5.64 -1.33
C LEU A 135 -0.91 -4.24 -0.72
N GLY A 136 -1.95 -3.93 0.07
CA GLY A 136 -2.07 -2.65 0.77
C GLY A 136 -0.91 -2.38 1.71
N TYR A 137 -0.49 -3.38 2.49
CA TYR A 137 0.71 -3.25 3.30
C TYR A 137 1.96 -3.02 2.44
N SER A 138 2.18 -3.85 1.43
CA SER A 138 3.38 -3.77 0.60
C SER A 138 3.51 -2.41 -0.10
N LEU A 139 2.44 -1.94 -0.73
CA LEU A 139 2.39 -0.62 -1.39
C LEU A 139 2.57 0.54 -0.39
N SER A 140 2.11 0.38 0.85
CA SER A 140 2.29 1.41 1.88
C SER A 140 3.73 1.54 2.37
N VAL A 141 4.48 0.42 2.36
CA VAL A 141 5.83 0.32 2.93
C VAL A 141 6.94 0.56 1.91
N LEU A 142 6.73 0.23 0.62
CA LEU A 142 7.69 0.53 -0.46
C LEU A 142 8.27 1.97 -0.41
N PRO A 143 7.46 3.03 -0.24
CA PRO A 143 7.98 4.39 -0.13
C PRO A 143 8.90 4.64 1.08
N LEU A 144 8.84 3.80 2.12
CA LEU A 144 9.64 4.00 3.32
C LEU A 144 11.10 3.60 3.13
N PHE A 145 11.39 2.71 2.18
CA PHE A 145 12.76 2.34 1.83
C PHE A 145 13.56 3.48 1.20
N ILE A 146 12.88 4.44 0.54
CA ILE A 146 13.52 5.60 -0.12
C ILE A 146 13.55 6.86 0.78
N THR A 147 13.10 6.77 2.03
CA THR A 147 13.00 7.89 2.98
C THR A 147 14.29 8.69 3.22
N PRO A 148 15.51 8.13 3.18
CA PRO A 148 16.71 8.96 3.34
C PRO A 148 17.00 9.89 2.15
N ILE A 149 16.29 9.74 1.01
CA ILE A 149 16.41 10.65 -0.14
C ILE A 149 15.24 11.64 -0.05
N PRO A 150 15.47 12.86 0.49
CA PRO A 150 14.43 13.85 0.64
C PRO A 150 14.11 14.35 -0.76
N THR A 151 12.90 14.07 -1.22
CA THR A 151 12.05 15.14 -1.76
C THR A 151 10.66 14.59 -2.05
N TRP A 152 10.48 13.39 -2.60
CA TRP A 152 9.16 13.02 -3.15
C TRP A 152 8.54 11.72 -2.64
N SER A 153 9.14 11.00 -1.69
CA SER A 153 8.68 9.64 -1.34
C SER A 153 7.19 9.56 -0.94
N ALA A 154 6.74 10.41 -0.03
CA ALA A 154 5.34 10.45 0.42
C ALA A 154 4.37 10.92 -0.68
N VAL A 155 4.78 11.92 -1.48
CA VAL A 155 3.96 12.44 -2.58
C VAL A 155 3.85 11.41 -3.71
N THR A 156 4.97 10.81 -4.11
CA THR A 156 5.01 9.70 -5.07
C THR A 156 4.17 8.54 -4.58
N ALA A 157 4.23 8.21 -3.29
CA ALA A 157 3.36 7.18 -2.71
C ALA A 157 1.88 7.49 -2.90
N ALA A 158 1.46 8.69 -2.53
CA ALA A 158 0.09 9.15 -2.69
C ALA A 158 -0.36 9.15 -4.16
N LEU A 159 0.51 9.57 -5.09
CA LEU A 159 0.22 9.60 -6.53
C LEU A 159 0.12 8.21 -7.14
N VAL A 160 1.04 7.30 -6.78
CA VAL A 160 1.09 5.94 -7.34
C VAL A 160 -0.15 5.12 -6.94
N VAL A 161 -0.69 5.36 -5.74
CA VAL A 161 -1.90 4.69 -5.24
C VAL A 161 -3.12 5.63 -5.21
N TRP A 162 -3.07 6.76 -5.92
CA TRP A 162 -4.12 7.77 -5.91
C TRP A 162 -5.52 7.20 -6.20
N PRO A 163 -5.72 6.30 -7.19
CA PRO A 163 -7.03 5.70 -7.42
C PRO A 163 -7.61 5.02 -6.18
N PHE A 164 -6.78 4.27 -5.44
CA PHE A 164 -7.22 3.62 -4.20
C PHE A 164 -7.64 4.61 -3.12
N VAL A 165 -6.84 5.66 -2.94
CA VAL A 165 -7.07 6.70 -1.92
C VAL A 165 -8.31 7.52 -2.27
N PHE A 166 -8.45 7.92 -3.53
CA PHE A 166 -9.55 8.76 -4.00
C PHE A 166 -10.90 8.02 -3.92
N ASP A 167 -10.98 6.79 -4.45
CA ASP A 167 -12.24 6.04 -4.48
C ASP A 167 -12.73 5.70 -3.07
N THR A 168 -11.81 5.26 -2.20
CA THR A 168 -12.12 5.00 -0.78
C THR A 168 -12.55 6.28 -0.07
N GLY A 169 -11.81 7.37 -0.24
CA GLY A 169 -12.12 8.65 0.39
C GLY A 169 -13.46 9.23 -0.05
N PHE A 170 -13.76 9.19 -1.35
CA PHE A 170 -15.04 9.64 -1.89
C PHE A 170 -16.19 8.81 -1.33
N THR A 171 -16.02 7.49 -1.21
CA THR A 171 -17.05 6.60 -0.67
C THR A 171 -17.36 6.88 0.81
N PHE A 172 -16.37 7.26 1.62
CA PHE A 172 -16.62 7.64 3.01
C PHE A 172 -17.24 9.02 3.19
N LEU A 173 -17.10 9.93 2.22
CA LEU A 173 -17.64 11.29 2.28
C LEU A 173 -19.08 11.42 1.78
N ARG A 174 -19.58 10.41 1.05
CA ARG A 174 -20.93 10.38 0.47
C ARG A 174 -21.89 9.57 1.35
#